data_AF-J8Q2Q7-F1
#
_entry.id   AF-J8Q2Q7-F1
#
_cell.length_a   1.000
_cell.length_b   1.000
_cell.length_c   1.000
_cell.angle_alpha   90.00
_cell.angle_beta   90.00
_cell.angle_gamma   90.00
#
_symmetry.space_group_name_H-M   'P 1'
#
loop_
_entity.id
_entity.type
_entity.pdbx_description
1 polymer ?
#
loop_
_entity_poly.entity_id
_entity_poly.type
_entity_poly.pdbx_seq_one_letter_code
_entity_poly.pdbx_strand_id
1 'polypeptide(L)'
;MLAASFKRQPLQLARGLGSVLHTSARLGHVRTMATLKTTDKKVSEDIEGSDTVQIELSESSFESYLLDPPDLSYETSKATLLQMYKDMVIIRRMEMACDALYKAKKIRGFCHLSVGQEAIAVGIENAITKLDSIITSYRCHGFTFMRGASVKAVLAELMGRRAGVSFGKGGSMHLYAPGFYGGNGIVGAQVPLGAGLAFAHQYKNEDACSFTLYGDGASNQGQVFESFNMAKLWNLPVVFCCENNKYGMGTAASRSSAMTEYFKRGQYIPGLKVNGMDILAVYQASKFAKDWCLSGKGPLVLEYETYRYGGHSMSDPGTTYRTRDEIQHMRSKNDPIAGLKMHLIDLDIATEAEVKAYDKSARKYVDEQVELADAAPPPEAKLSILFEDVYVKGTETPTLRGRIPEDTWDFKKQGFASRD
;
A
#
# COMPACT_ATOMS: atom_id res chain seq x y z
N MET A 1 47.09 35.35 8.95
CA MET A 1 46.57 36.73 8.73
C MET A 1 45.47 36.60 7.67
N LEU A 2 44.21 36.94 7.85
CA LEU A 2 43.49 37.66 8.90
C LEU A 2 42.07 37.07 8.95
N ALA A 3 41.57 36.77 10.14
CA ALA A 3 40.18 36.42 10.40
C ALA A 3 39.30 37.67 10.29
N ALA A 4 38.10 37.54 9.73
CA ALA A 4 37.05 38.56 9.82
C ALA A 4 35.82 37.97 10.50
N SER A 5 35.62 38.46 11.72
CA SER A 5 34.53 38.18 12.65
C SER A 5 33.23 38.80 12.16
N PHE A 6 32.14 38.02 12.09
CA PHE A 6 30.79 38.57 12.02
C PHE A 6 30.16 38.59 13.41
N LYS A 7 30.04 39.80 13.97
CA LYS A 7 29.28 40.10 15.18
C LYS A 7 27.78 39.96 14.92
N ARG A 8 27.09 39.22 15.78
CA ARG A 8 25.63 39.25 15.94
C ARG A 8 25.22 40.55 16.65
N GLN A 9 24.15 41.18 16.18
CA GLN A 9 23.32 42.10 16.96
C GLN A 9 21.86 41.63 16.95
N PRO A 10 21.10 41.86 18.05
CA PRO A 10 19.77 41.31 18.25
C PRO A 10 18.69 42.24 17.68
N LEU A 11 17.67 41.67 17.05
CA LEU A 11 16.45 42.40 16.70
C LEU A 11 15.39 42.18 17.79
N GLN A 12 15.00 43.29 18.40
CA GLN A 12 14.00 43.41 19.43
C GLN A 12 12.58 43.11 18.93
N LEU A 13 11.76 42.60 19.84
CA LEU A 13 10.32 42.43 19.75
C LEU A 13 9.61 43.71 19.30
N ALA A 14 8.68 43.55 18.35
CA ALA A 14 7.52 44.42 18.22
C ALA A 14 6.26 43.56 18.33
N ARG A 15 5.55 43.69 19.47
CA ARG A 15 4.20 43.18 19.67
C ARG A 15 3.23 44.09 18.90
N GLY A 16 2.58 43.53 17.88
CA GLY A 16 1.43 44.15 17.21
C GLY A 16 0.18 43.32 17.49
N LEU A 17 -0.67 43.82 18.39
CA LEU A 17 -2.05 43.39 18.53
C LEU A 17 -2.83 43.82 17.27
N GLY A 18 -3.38 42.85 16.56
CA GLY A 18 -4.28 43.07 15.42
C GLY A 18 -5.39 42.05 15.46
N SER A 19 -6.47 42.39 16.16
CA SER A 19 -7.75 41.68 16.12
C SER A 19 -8.31 41.70 14.70
N VAL A 20 -8.54 40.53 14.10
CA VAL A 20 -9.33 40.42 12.87
C VAL A 20 -10.60 39.65 13.20
N LEU A 21 -11.71 40.33 12.90
CA LEU A 21 -13.09 39.97 13.15
C LEU A 21 -13.50 38.69 12.42
N HIS A 22 -14.22 37.84 13.15
CA HIS A 22 -15.07 36.79 12.60
C HIS A 22 -16.17 37.40 11.74
N THR A 23 -16.21 37.02 10.46
CA THR A 23 -17.43 37.10 9.64
C THR A 23 -17.81 35.70 9.20
N SER A 24 -18.83 35.17 9.89
CA SER A 24 -19.59 33.99 9.53
C SER A 24 -20.39 34.28 8.25
N ALA A 25 -20.09 33.58 7.17
CA ALA A 25 -20.93 33.53 5.98
C ALA A 25 -21.50 32.11 5.85
N ARG A 26 -22.81 32.02 6.12
CA ARG A 26 -23.65 30.85 5.85
C ARG A 26 -23.64 30.56 4.35
N LEU A 27 -23.40 29.31 3.96
CA LEU A 27 -23.79 28.80 2.65
C LEU A 27 -24.67 27.56 2.78
N GLY A 28 -25.70 27.57 1.95
CA GLY A 28 -26.87 26.72 1.99
C GLY A 28 -26.57 25.23 1.86
N HIS A 29 -27.34 24.47 2.63
CA HIS A 29 -27.53 23.04 2.44
C HIS A 29 -28.09 22.74 1.04
N VAL A 30 -27.39 21.91 0.27
CA VAL A 30 -27.98 21.16 -0.84
C VAL A 30 -28.30 19.77 -0.33
N ARG A 31 -29.60 19.47 -0.22
CA ARG A 31 -30.14 18.15 0.10
C ARG A 31 -30.00 17.26 -1.14
N THR A 32 -29.26 16.16 -1.02
CA THR A 32 -29.40 15.00 -1.92
C THR A 32 -30.01 13.86 -1.12
N MET A 33 -31.05 13.25 -1.69
CA MET A 33 -31.93 12.28 -1.03
C MET A 33 -31.19 11.00 -0.65
N ALA A 34 -30.98 10.80 0.65
CA ALA A 34 -30.74 9.50 1.23
C ALA A 34 -32.09 8.85 1.59
N THR A 35 -32.39 7.70 1.00
CA THR A 35 -33.49 6.84 1.44
C THR A 35 -33.12 6.19 2.78
N LEU A 36 -33.90 6.54 3.80
CA LEU A 36 -34.04 5.95 5.14
C LEU A 36 -34.32 4.44 5.06
N LYS A 37 -34.14 3.55 6.05
CA LYS A 37 -33.52 3.48 7.39
C LYS A 37 -33.69 2.01 7.79
N THR A 38 -32.66 1.39 8.35
CA THR A 38 -32.81 0.61 9.59
C THR A 38 -31.65 1.02 10.48
N THR A 39 -32.02 1.68 11.57
CA THR A 39 -31.14 2.15 12.63
C THR A 39 -30.73 0.97 13.49
N ASP A 40 -29.47 0.53 13.37
CA ASP A 40 -28.84 -0.21 14.46
C ASP A 40 -28.12 0.77 15.37
N LYS A 41 -28.54 0.75 16.63
CA LYS A 41 -27.96 1.50 17.73
C LYS A 41 -26.47 1.15 17.83
N LYS A 42 -25.64 2.18 17.98
CA LYS A 42 -24.33 2.06 18.62
C LYS A 42 -24.53 1.34 19.96
N VAL A 43 -24.06 0.10 20.00
CA VAL A 43 -23.81 -0.59 21.25
C VAL A 43 -22.35 -0.30 21.59
N SER A 44 -22.15 0.69 22.46
CA SER A 44 -20.99 0.71 23.33
C SER A 44 -21.26 -0.33 24.41
N GLU A 45 -20.86 -1.56 24.16
CA GLU A 45 -20.78 -2.60 25.19
C GLU A 45 -19.33 -2.64 25.68
N ASP A 46 -19.20 -2.53 26.99
CA ASP A 46 -17.97 -2.79 27.72
C ASP A 46 -17.46 -4.18 27.35
N ILE A 47 -16.30 -4.24 26.69
CA ILE A 47 -15.64 -5.50 26.28
C ILE A 47 -15.07 -6.14 27.54
N GLU A 48 -15.86 -6.98 28.21
CA GLU A 48 -15.42 -7.83 29.31
C GLU A 48 -14.39 -8.85 28.80
N GLY A 49 -13.15 -8.73 29.29
CA GLY A 49 -12.00 -9.66 29.42
C GLY A 49 -11.90 -11.06 28.76
N SER A 50 -12.75 -11.48 27.81
CA SER A 50 -12.77 -12.82 27.21
C SER A 50 -12.49 -12.86 25.70
N ASP A 51 -12.45 -11.69 25.05
CA ASP A 51 -12.28 -11.53 23.59
C ASP A 51 -10.85 -11.15 23.16
N THR A 52 -9.97 -10.88 24.11
CA THR A 52 -8.56 -10.60 23.86
C THR A 52 -7.69 -11.83 24.09
N VAL A 53 -6.54 -11.86 23.41
CA VAL A 53 -5.51 -12.89 23.52
C VAL A 53 -4.14 -12.23 23.56
N GLN A 54 -3.24 -12.84 24.32
CA GLN A 54 -1.83 -12.47 24.33
C GLN A 54 -1.11 -13.19 23.19
N ILE A 55 -0.31 -12.44 22.43
CA ILE A 55 0.53 -12.93 21.36
C ILE A 55 1.97 -12.85 21.81
N GLU A 56 2.70 -13.95 21.65
CA GLU A 56 4.13 -14.04 21.90
C GLU A 56 4.84 -14.29 20.57
N LEU A 57 5.69 -13.34 20.17
CA LEU A 57 6.51 -13.41 18.97
C LEU A 57 7.84 -14.11 19.25
N SER A 58 8.39 -14.76 18.23
CA SER A 58 9.75 -15.30 18.29
C SER A 58 10.78 -14.18 18.50
N GLU A 59 11.87 -14.46 19.21
CA GLU A 59 13.04 -13.56 19.31
C GLU A 59 13.63 -13.22 17.93
N SER A 60 13.42 -14.10 16.95
CA SER A 60 13.86 -13.89 15.56
C SER A 60 12.92 -13.00 14.74
N SER A 61 11.81 -12.52 15.32
CA SER A 61 10.83 -11.71 14.58
C SER A 61 11.40 -10.36 14.16
N PHE A 62 12.36 -9.83 14.93
CA PHE A 62 12.93 -8.51 14.74
C PHE A 62 14.46 -8.50 14.83
N GLU A 63 15.11 -7.68 14.00
CA GLU A 63 16.51 -7.27 14.18
C GLU A 63 16.57 -5.74 14.05
N SER A 64 17.10 -5.06 15.07
CA SER A 64 17.08 -3.59 15.14
C SER A 64 18.42 -2.94 14.74
N TYR A 65 18.34 -1.69 14.29
CA TYR A 65 19.48 -0.85 13.96
C TYR A 65 19.24 0.59 14.40
N LEU A 66 20.00 1.06 15.40
CA LEU A 66 19.87 2.39 16.00
C LEU A 66 18.50 2.66 16.66
N LEU A 67 17.81 1.61 17.11
CA LEU A 67 16.63 1.69 17.97
C LEU A 67 16.53 0.47 18.88
N ASP A 68 15.75 0.61 19.96
CA ASP A 68 15.28 -0.54 20.74
C ASP A 68 14.21 -1.31 19.95
N PRO A 69 14.24 -2.65 19.94
CA PRO A 69 13.26 -3.43 19.20
C PRO A 69 11.84 -3.27 19.79
N PRO A 70 10.78 -3.50 19.00
CA PRO A 70 9.42 -3.59 19.51
C PRO A 70 9.28 -4.70 20.55
N ASP A 71 8.29 -4.57 21.44
CA ASP A 71 7.92 -5.65 22.37
C ASP A 71 7.54 -6.91 21.59
N LEU A 72 8.05 -8.06 22.06
CA LEU A 72 7.74 -9.37 21.50
C LEU A 72 6.39 -9.90 21.97
N SER A 73 5.81 -9.30 23.00
CA SER A 73 4.47 -9.63 23.49
C SER A 73 3.52 -8.46 23.31
N TYR A 74 2.29 -8.76 22.89
CA TYR A 74 1.23 -7.76 22.80
C TYR A 74 -0.15 -8.42 22.87
N GLU A 75 -1.14 -7.62 23.27
CA GLU A 75 -2.54 -8.03 23.34
C GLU A 75 -3.29 -7.61 22.08
N THR A 76 -4.13 -8.50 21.55
CA THR A 76 -5.05 -8.20 20.45
C THR A 76 -6.35 -8.97 20.59
N SER A 77 -7.37 -8.63 19.79
CA SER A 77 -8.64 -9.35 19.83
C SER A 77 -8.64 -10.59 18.94
N LYS A 78 -9.35 -11.64 19.38
CA LYS A 78 -9.59 -12.85 18.59
C LYS A 78 -10.21 -12.53 17.23
N ALA A 79 -11.12 -11.56 17.20
CA ALA A 79 -11.77 -11.07 15.98
C ALA A 79 -10.77 -10.45 14.98
N THR A 80 -9.76 -9.71 15.47
CA THR A 80 -8.72 -9.12 14.62
C THR A 80 -7.89 -10.21 13.94
N LEU A 81 -7.45 -11.23 14.69
CA LEU A 81 -6.68 -12.35 14.15
C LEU A 81 -7.49 -13.12 13.09
N LEU A 82 -8.77 -13.36 13.38
CA LEU A 82 -9.64 -14.04 12.44
C LEU A 82 -9.87 -13.21 11.16
N GLN A 83 -9.99 -11.89 11.27
CA GLN A 83 -10.15 -11.00 10.13
C GLN A 83 -8.87 -10.95 9.28
N MET A 84 -7.70 -10.83 9.91
CA MET A 84 -6.40 -10.92 9.24
C MET A 84 -6.26 -12.20 8.40
N TYR A 85 -6.68 -13.34 8.96
CA TYR A 85 -6.69 -14.61 8.23
C TYR A 85 -7.59 -14.57 7.00
N LYS A 86 -8.85 -14.12 7.17
CA LYS A 86 -9.82 -14.01 6.07
C LYS A 86 -9.31 -13.10 4.94
N ASP A 87 -8.72 -11.96 5.30
CA ASP A 87 -8.21 -11.00 4.33
C ASP A 87 -7.02 -11.57 3.54
N MET A 88 -6.06 -12.24 4.20
CA MET A 88 -4.97 -12.91 3.48
C MET A 88 -5.47 -14.00 2.54
N VAL A 89 -6.47 -14.79 2.95
CA VAL A 89 -7.10 -15.81 2.09
C VAL A 89 -7.78 -15.16 0.87
N ILE A 90 -8.50 -14.06 1.06
CA ILE A 90 -9.12 -13.32 -0.05
C ILE A 90 -8.07 -12.79 -1.02
N ILE A 91 -6.99 -12.18 -0.53
CA ILE A 91 -5.88 -11.71 -1.37
C ILE A 91 -5.28 -12.88 -2.16
N ARG A 92 -4.94 -13.99 -1.50
CA ARG A 92 -4.41 -15.19 -2.15
C ARG A 92 -5.33 -15.69 -3.26
N ARG A 93 -6.64 -15.76 -3.01
CA ARG A 93 -7.64 -16.20 -3.99
C ARG A 93 -7.77 -15.21 -5.15
N MET A 94 -7.80 -13.91 -4.87
CA MET A 94 -7.82 -12.87 -5.91
C MET A 94 -6.59 -12.98 -6.82
N GLU A 95 -5.39 -13.13 -6.26
CA GLU A 95 -4.16 -13.28 -7.04
C GLU A 95 -4.13 -14.58 -7.87
N MET A 96 -4.67 -15.67 -7.33
CA MET A 96 -4.84 -16.92 -8.11
C MET A 96 -5.86 -16.76 -9.24
N ALA A 97 -6.91 -15.96 -9.06
CA ALA A 97 -7.85 -15.62 -10.12
C ALA A 97 -7.16 -14.76 -11.20
N CYS A 98 -6.32 -13.79 -10.82
CA CYS A 98 -5.51 -13.02 -11.76
C CYS A 98 -4.60 -13.91 -12.62
N ASP A 99 -3.93 -14.91 -12.03
CA ASP A 99 -3.12 -15.90 -12.76
C ASP A 99 -3.96 -16.62 -13.83
N ALA A 100 -5.14 -17.14 -13.45
CA ALA A 100 -6.02 -17.86 -14.34
C ALA A 100 -6.56 -16.97 -15.48
N LEU A 101 -7.00 -15.75 -15.15
CA LEU A 101 -7.52 -14.77 -16.11
C LEU A 101 -6.44 -14.30 -17.09
N TYR A 102 -5.18 -14.17 -16.66
CA TYR A 102 -4.06 -13.85 -17.53
C TYR A 102 -3.75 -15.00 -18.50
N LYS A 103 -3.74 -16.24 -18.02
CA LYS A 103 -3.57 -17.44 -18.87
C LYS A 103 -4.71 -17.57 -19.89
N ALA A 104 -5.92 -17.22 -19.49
CA ALA A 104 -7.10 -17.12 -20.36
C ALA A 104 -7.11 -15.89 -21.28
N LYS A 105 -6.05 -15.07 -21.29
CA LYS A 105 -5.89 -13.86 -22.13
C LYS A 105 -6.91 -12.74 -21.86
N LYS A 106 -7.62 -12.80 -20.73
CA LYS A 106 -8.53 -11.74 -20.28
C LYS A 106 -7.78 -10.58 -19.62
N ILE A 107 -6.65 -10.86 -18.97
CA ILE A 107 -5.67 -9.86 -18.52
C ILE A 107 -4.51 -9.84 -19.52
N ARG A 108 -4.00 -8.65 -19.85
CA ARG A 108 -2.91 -8.43 -20.80
C ARG A 108 -1.83 -7.52 -20.21
N GLY A 109 -0.69 -7.40 -20.89
CA GLY A 109 0.39 -6.53 -20.46
C GLY A 109 1.09 -7.04 -19.20
N PHE A 110 1.29 -6.18 -18.21
CA PHE A 110 1.90 -6.56 -16.95
C PHE A 110 0.88 -7.10 -15.95
N CYS A 111 1.30 -8.09 -15.16
CA CYS A 111 0.54 -8.62 -14.02
C CYS A 111 1.53 -9.18 -12.99
N HIS A 112 1.59 -8.58 -11.81
CA HIS A 112 2.57 -8.89 -10.76
C HIS A 112 1.86 -9.37 -9.50
N LEU A 113 1.86 -10.69 -9.26
CA LEU A 113 1.08 -11.30 -8.19
C LEU A 113 1.80 -11.28 -6.84
N SER A 114 1.16 -10.86 -5.75
CA SER A 114 1.77 -10.86 -4.41
C SER A 114 1.64 -12.18 -3.64
N VAL A 115 1.45 -13.30 -4.33
CA VAL A 115 1.28 -14.63 -3.70
C VAL A 115 2.51 -14.97 -2.85
N GLY A 116 2.30 -15.15 -1.54
CA GLY A 116 3.33 -15.40 -0.53
C GLY A 116 3.73 -14.16 0.30
N GLN A 117 3.23 -12.98 -0.06
CA GLN A 117 3.52 -11.70 0.61
C GLN A 117 2.27 -11.09 1.28
N GLU A 118 1.22 -11.89 1.50
CA GLU A 118 -0.07 -11.40 1.98
C GLU A 118 0.03 -10.73 3.35
N ALA A 119 0.90 -11.25 4.22
CA ALA A 119 1.12 -10.74 5.57
C ALA A 119 1.48 -9.25 5.60
N ILE A 120 2.19 -8.74 4.59
CA ILE A 120 2.65 -7.35 4.56
C ILE A 120 1.47 -6.40 4.41
N ALA A 121 0.66 -6.58 3.37
CA ALA A 121 -0.48 -5.70 3.12
C ALA A 121 -1.53 -5.76 4.24
N VAL A 122 -1.83 -6.96 4.74
CA VAL A 122 -2.82 -7.14 5.80
C VAL A 122 -2.28 -6.66 7.16
N GLY A 123 -1.04 -6.98 7.50
CA GLY A 123 -0.42 -6.57 8.77
C GLY A 123 -0.27 -5.05 8.87
N ILE A 124 0.19 -4.38 7.81
CA ILE A 124 0.25 -2.90 7.77
C ILE A 124 -1.15 -2.32 7.94
N GLU A 125 -2.15 -2.78 7.17
CA GLU A 125 -3.49 -2.19 7.21
C GLU A 125 -4.15 -2.28 8.59
N ASN A 126 -3.95 -3.40 9.30
CA ASN A 126 -4.51 -3.57 10.63
C ASN A 126 -3.78 -2.75 11.70
N ALA A 127 -2.55 -2.29 11.44
CA ALA A 127 -1.76 -1.48 12.36
C ALA A 127 -1.96 0.04 12.20
N ILE A 128 -2.59 0.47 11.10
CA ILE A 128 -2.75 1.88 10.74
C ILE A 128 -4.23 2.30 10.68
N THR A 129 -4.48 3.53 10.28
CA THR A 129 -5.82 4.08 10.04
C THR A 129 -6.02 4.44 8.57
N LYS A 130 -7.26 4.75 8.19
CA LYS A 130 -7.57 5.22 6.83
C LYS A 130 -7.05 6.64 6.55
N LEU A 131 -6.63 7.40 7.58
CA LEU A 131 -5.97 8.70 7.41
C LEU A 131 -4.52 8.55 6.96
N ASP A 132 -3.84 7.48 7.39
CA ASP A 132 -2.47 7.17 6.98
C ASP A 132 -2.41 6.88 5.47
N SER A 133 -1.30 7.29 4.85
CA SER A 133 -1.07 7.12 3.43
C SER A 133 -0.24 5.88 3.13
N ILE A 134 -0.68 5.03 2.20
CA ILE A 134 0.14 3.95 1.63
C ILE A 134 0.50 4.28 0.19
N ILE A 135 1.76 4.07 -0.18
CA ILE A 135 2.20 4.09 -1.58
C ILE A 135 3.19 2.95 -1.85
N THR A 136 3.04 2.25 -2.97
CA THR A 136 3.92 1.12 -3.34
C THR A 136 4.24 1.08 -4.84
N SER A 137 5.01 0.08 -5.24
CA SER A 137 5.35 -0.23 -6.63
C SER A 137 4.20 -0.98 -7.34
N TYR A 138 4.47 -1.56 -8.50
CA TYR A 138 3.47 -2.25 -9.34
C TYR A 138 2.89 -3.55 -8.75
N ARG A 139 3.44 -4.11 -7.66
CA ARG A 139 2.89 -5.30 -6.98
C ARG A 139 1.88 -4.89 -5.90
N CYS A 140 0.73 -4.39 -6.33
CA CYS A 140 -0.14 -3.57 -5.48
C CYS A 140 -1.57 -4.10 -5.25
N HIS A 141 -1.93 -5.27 -5.79
CA HIS A 141 -3.34 -5.72 -5.75
C HIS A 141 -3.86 -5.89 -4.31
N GLY A 142 -3.07 -6.54 -3.44
CA GLY A 142 -3.40 -6.72 -2.03
C GLY A 142 -3.60 -5.39 -1.29
N PHE A 143 -2.68 -4.44 -1.46
CA PHE A 143 -2.82 -3.09 -0.88
C PHE A 143 -4.06 -2.36 -1.39
N THR A 144 -4.36 -2.46 -2.68
CA THR A 144 -5.54 -1.82 -3.27
C THR A 144 -6.82 -2.35 -2.62
N PHE A 145 -6.92 -3.67 -2.43
CA PHE A 145 -8.03 -4.31 -1.73
C PHE A 145 -8.10 -3.86 -0.27
N MET A 146 -7.01 -3.93 0.49
CA MET A 146 -6.96 -3.53 1.90
C MET A 146 -7.32 -2.05 2.10
N ARG A 147 -7.01 -1.19 1.12
CA ARG A 147 -7.36 0.23 1.12
C ARG A 147 -8.77 0.54 0.61
N GLY A 148 -9.62 -0.47 0.47
CA GLY A 148 -11.07 -0.34 0.34
C GLY A 148 -11.62 -0.58 -1.05
N ALA A 149 -10.80 -0.94 -2.04
CA ALA A 149 -11.33 -1.40 -3.32
C ALA A 149 -11.94 -2.79 -3.17
N SER A 150 -13.05 -3.04 -3.87
CA SER A 150 -13.60 -4.40 -3.96
C SER A 150 -12.74 -5.28 -4.86
N VAL A 151 -12.76 -6.60 -4.61
CA VAL A 151 -12.12 -7.58 -5.50
C VAL A 151 -12.62 -7.45 -6.94
N LYS A 152 -13.93 -7.22 -7.13
CA LYS A 152 -14.49 -6.93 -8.46
C LYS A 152 -13.82 -5.74 -9.13
N ALA A 153 -13.65 -4.62 -8.44
CA ALA A 153 -13.07 -3.41 -9.02
C ALA A 153 -11.58 -3.60 -9.38
N VAL A 154 -10.83 -4.33 -8.54
CA VAL A 154 -9.44 -4.71 -8.86
C VAL A 154 -9.40 -5.59 -10.11
N LEU A 155 -10.15 -6.70 -10.13
CA LEU A 155 -10.17 -7.63 -11.27
C LEU A 155 -10.68 -6.98 -12.56
N ALA A 156 -11.69 -6.12 -12.47
CA ALA A 156 -12.22 -5.36 -13.59
C ALA A 156 -11.16 -4.44 -14.20
N GLU A 157 -10.35 -3.77 -13.37
CA GLU A 157 -9.25 -2.93 -13.85
C GLU A 157 -8.18 -3.75 -14.57
N LEU A 158 -7.79 -4.89 -14.00
CA LEU A 158 -6.81 -5.79 -14.62
C LEU A 158 -7.30 -6.34 -15.98
N MET A 159 -8.62 -6.54 -16.13
CA MET A 159 -9.24 -6.94 -17.39
C MET A 159 -9.58 -5.77 -18.32
N GLY A 160 -9.24 -4.52 -17.96
CA GLY A 160 -9.50 -3.33 -18.76
C GLY A 160 -10.99 -3.01 -18.92
N ARG A 161 -11.79 -3.23 -17.87
CA ARG A 161 -13.25 -2.98 -17.86
C ARG A 161 -13.59 -1.64 -17.22
N ARG A 162 -14.72 -1.05 -17.61
CA ARG A 162 -15.17 0.27 -17.09
C ARG A 162 -15.44 0.25 -15.59
N ALA A 163 -15.77 -0.92 -15.03
CA ALA A 163 -15.97 -1.09 -13.60
C ALA A 163 -14.67 -1.16 -12.77
N GLY A 164 -13.50 -1.01 -13.42
CA GLY A 164 -12.21 -0.98 -12.74
C GLY A 164 -12.03 0.26 -11.85
N VAL A 165 -11.13 0.17 -10.87
CA VAL A 165 -10.81 1.29 -9.96
C VAL A 165 -10.31 2.55 -10.67
N SER A 166 -9.73 2.38 -11.86
CA SER A 166 -9.23 3.45 -12.74
C SER A 166 -9.95 3.40 -14.10
N PHE A 167 -11.18 2.89 -14.12
CA PHE A 167 -12.05 2.80 -15.30
C PHE A 167 -11.45 2.06 -16.50
N GLY A 168 -10.53 1.11 -16.27
CA GLY A 168 -9.85 0.33 -17.29
C GLY A 168 -8.69 1.07 -17.98
N LYS A 169 -8.26 2.22 -17.47
CA LYS A 169 -7.15 3.03 -18.02
C LYS A 169 -5.79 2.65 -17.46
N GLY A 170 -5.74 2.14 -16.23
CA GLY A 170 -4.50 1.91 -15.48
C GLY A 170 -3.95 0.49 -15.63
N GLY A 171 -4.84 -0.52 -15.62
CA GLY A 171 -4.43 -1.93 -15.56
C GLY A 171 -3.74 -2.31 -14.25
N SER A 172 -3.01 -3.43 -14.25
CA SER A 172 -2.45 -4.05 -13.04
C SER A 172 -1.54 -3.13 -12.21
N MET A 173 -0.76 -2.26 -12.87
CA MET A 173 0.26 -1.48 -12.19
C MET A 173 -0.25 -0.17 -11.59
N HIS A 174 -1.42 0.32 -12.00
CA HIS A 174 -1.89 1.68 -11.71
C HIS A 174 -3.27 1.67 -11.07
N LEU A 175 -3.33 1.10 -9.87
CA LEU A 175 -4.53 1.01 -9.04
C LEU A 175 -4.46 2.06 -7.93
N TYR A 176 -5.54 2.81 -7.70
CA TYR A 176 -5.61 3.86 -6.68
C TYR A 176 -6.87 3.67 -5.82
N ALA A 177 -6.80 4.08 -4.56
CA ALA A 177 -7.94 4.07 -3.63
C ALA A 177 -7.76 5.21 -2.58
N PRO A 178 -8.79 5.56 -1.80
CA PRO A 178 -8.63 6.55 -0.72
C PRO A 178 -7.49 6.20 0.24
N GLY A 179 -6.54 7.13 0.38
CA GLY A 179 -5.30 6.94 1.16
C GLY A 179 -4.35 5.85 0.61
N PHE A 180 -4.56 5.41 -0.64
CA PHE A 180 -3.65 4.55 -1.39
C PHE A 180 -3.23 5.24 -2.69
N TYR A 181 -1.98 5.69 -2.73
CA TYR A 181 -1.46 6.57 -3.76
C TYR A 181 -0.82 5.84 -4.93
N GLY A 182 -1.31 4.64 -5.21
CA GLY A 182 -0.97 3.94 -6.44
C GLY A 182 -0.10 2.71 -6.25
N GLY A 183 -0.27 1.80 -7.19
CA GLY A 183 0.87 1.10 -7.75
C GLY A 183 1.63 2.00 -8.72
N ASN A 184 2.96 1.95 -8.64
CA ASN A 184 3.85 2.78 -9.44
C ASN A 184 4.77 1.91 -10.30
N GLY A 185 4.76 2.14 -11.62
CA GLY A 185 5.50 1.34 -12.60
C GLY A 185 7.00 1.66 -12.69
N ILE A 186 7.41 2.87 -12.28
CA ILE A 186 8.81 3.30 -12.36
C ILE A 186 9.51 2.98 -11.04
N VAL A 187 10.49 2.08 -11.11
CA VAL A 187 11.19 1.54 -9.94
C VAL A 187 11.84 2.64 -9.11
N GLY A 188 11.39 2.79 -7.86
CA GLY A 188 11.92 3.76 -6.89
C GLY A 188 11.24 5.13 -6.94
N ALA A 189 10.46 5.45 -7.97
CA ALA A 189 9.83 6.76 -8.13
C ALA A 189 8.75 7.04 -7.07
N GLN A 190 8.16 5.98 -6.50
CA GLN A 190 7.19 6.11 -5.42
C GLN A 190 7.81 6.53 -4.08
N VAL A 191 9.13 6.38 -3.92
CA VAL A 191 9.80 6.65 -2.63
C VAL A 191 9.84 8.15 -2.32
N PRO A 192 10.29 9.03 -3.24
CA PRO A 192 10.15 10.48 -3.06
C PRO A 192 8.69 10.93 -2.92
N LEU A 193 7.76 10.31 -3.66
CA LEU A 193 6.33 10.63 -3.56
C LEU A 193 5.79 10.34 -2.16
N GLY A 194 6.14 9.19 -1.57
CA GLY A 194 5.77 8.84 -0.21
C GLY A 194 6.35 9.77 0.85
N ALA A 195 7.62 10.19 0.68
CA ALA A 195 8.19 11.25 1.53
C ALA A 195 7.41 12.58 1.40
N GLY A 196 6.95 12.93 0.19
CA GLY A 196 6.07 14.08 -0.03
C GLY A 196 4.69 13.95 0.64
N LEU A 197 4.11 12.75 0.69
CA LEU A 197 2.86 12.49 1.42
C LEU A 197 3.06 12.66 2.93
N ALA A 198 4.17 12.16 3.48
CA ALA A 198 4.51 12.39 4.88
C ALA A 198 4.72 13.88 5.19
N PHE A 199 5.38 14.62 4.30
CA PHE A 199 5.48 16.08 4.41
C PHE A 199 4.10 16.73 4.43
N ALA A 200 3.15 16.28 3.60
CA ALA A 200 1.80 16.81 3.59
C ALA A 200 1.04 16.55 4.90
N HIS A 201 1.17 15.37 5.49
CA HIS A 201 0.60 15.07 6.82
C HIS A 201 1.17 15.99 7.90
N GLN A 202 2.50 16.12 7.94
CA GLN A 202 3.17 17.03 8.88
C GLN A 202 2.75 18.49 8.66
N TYR A 203 2.68 18.95 7.41
CA TYR A 203 2.31 20.32 7.06
C TYR A 203 0.88 20.66 7.50
N LYS A 204 -0.04 19.68 7.42
CA LYS A 204 -1.42 19.82 7.85
C LYS A 204 -1.64 19.55 9.34
N ASN A 205 -0.60 19.15 10.08
CA ASN A 205 -0.69 18.69 11.47
C ASN A 205 -1.70 17.54 11.64
N GLU A 206 -1.63 16.55 10.75
CA GLU A 206 -2.45 15.34 10.84
C GLU A 206 -1.72 14.28 11.66
N ASP A 207 -2.44 13.58 12.55
CA ASP A 207 -1.94 12.41 13.30
C ASP A 207 -1.85 11.18 12.37
N ALA A 208 -1.05 11.30 11.32
CA ALA A 208 -0.88 10.30 10.28
C ALA A 208 0.56 10.25 9.76
N CYS A 209 0.95 9.09 9.26
CA CYS A 209 2.23 8.89 8.60
C CYS A 209 2.06 8.31 7.19
N SER A 210 3.13 8.31 6.41
CA SER A 210 3.17 7.60 5.13
C SER A 210 3.97 6.31 5.23
N PHE A 211 3.33 5.18 4.88
CA PHE A 211 4.01 3.92 4.60
C PHE A 211 4.40 3.89 3.12
N THR A 212 5.71 3.96 2.88
CA THR A 212 6.31 4.14 1.55
C THR A 212 7.10 2.90 1.17
N LEU A 213 6.48 2.03 0.37
CA LEU A 213 6.99 0.70 0.07
C LEU A 213 7.81 0.66 -1.23
N TYR A 214 8.85 -0.16 -1.23
CA TYR A 214 9.71 -0.45 -2.39
C TYR A 214 10.34 -1.85 -2.26
N GLY A 215 10.74 -2.48 -3.37
CA GLY A 215 11.37 -3.81 -3.33
C GLY A 215 12.89 -3.78 -3.12
N ASP A 216 13.48 -4.93 -2.82
CA ASP A 216 14.95 -5.09 -2.67
C ASP A 216 15.74 -4.54 -3.88
N GLY A 217 15.28 -4.79 -5.11
CA GLY A 217 15.90 -4.21 -6.31
C GLY A 217 15.79 -2.68 -6.40
N ALA A 218 14.70 -2.11 -5.88
CA ALA A 218 14.47 -0.66 -5.88
C ALA A 218 15.33 0.08 -4.83
N SER A 219 15.81 -0.63 -3.80
CA SER A 219 16.66 -0.06 -2.74
C SER A 219 17.99 0.53 -3.23
N ASN A 220 18.37 0.24 -4.48
CA ASN A 220 19.59 0.75 -5.12
C ASN A 220 19.34 1.99 -6.00
N GLN A 221 18.12 2.51 -6.06
CA GLN A 221 17.80 3.73 -6.79
C GLN A 221 18.31 4.97 -6.05
N GLY A 222 18.97 5.89 -6.74
CA GLY A 222 19.56 7.10 -6.13
C GLY A 222 18.53 7.95 -5.39
N GLN A 223 17.35 8.13 -5.99
CA GLN A 223 16.24 8.90 -5.40
C GLN A 223 15.73 8.35 -4.06
N VAL A 224 15.98 7.07 -3.74
CA VAL A 224 15.67 6.50 -2.41
C VAL A 224 16.54 7.14 -1.34
N PHE A 225 17.84 7.29 -1.60
CA PHE A 225 18.78 7.92 -0.66
C PHE A 225 18.58 9.43 -0.56
N GLU A 226 18.22 10.09 -1.67
CA GLU A 226 17.81 11.50 -1.62
C GLU A 226 16.59 11.70 -0.72
N SER A 227 15.61 10.79 -0.82
CA SER A 227 14.41 10.78 0.03
C SER A 227 14.76 10.53 1.50
N PHE A 228 15.65 9.59 1.80
CA PHE A 228 16.14 9.38 3.16
C PHE A 228 16.76 10.64 3.76
N ASN A 229 17.65 11.30 3.02
CA ASN A 229 18.31 12.51 3.49
C ASN A 229 17.30 13.62 3.81
N MET A 230 16.38 13.93 2.88
CA MET A 230 15.38 14.97 3.10
C MET A 230 14.40 14.60 4.23
N ALA A 231 13.93 13.35 4.27
CA ALA A 231 13.02 12.90 5.31
C ALA A 231 13.63 13.00 6.70
N LYS A 232 14.91 12.64 6.85
CA LYS A 232 15.60 12.79 8.13
C LYS A 232 15.84 14.26 8.48
N LEU A 233 16.28 15.06 7.51
CA LEU A 233 16.55 16.48 7.70
C LEU A 233 15.32 17.25 8.19
N TRP A 234 14.14 16.92 7.67
CA TRP A 234 12.87 17.56 8.04
C TRP A 234 12.07 16.79 9.11
N ASN A 235 12.62 15.68 9.58
CA ASN A 235 12.02 14.82 10.59
C ASN A 235 10.59 14.35 10.21
N LEU A 236 10.42 13.94 8.95
CA LEU A 236 9.12 13.58 8.39
C LEU A 236 8.54 12.30 9.00
N PRO A 237 7.19 12.19 9.17
CA PRO A 237 6.51 10.98 9.62
C PRO A 237 6.37 9.98 8.46
N VAL A 238 7.49 9.40 8.03
CA VAL A 238 7.54 8.40 6.94
C VAL A 238 8.17 7.09 7.39
N VAL A 239 7.50 5.99 7.08
CA VAL A 239 8.03 4.63 7.24
C VAL A 239 8.44 4.14 5.85
N PHE A 240 9.74 3.99 5.64
CA PHE A 240 10.30 3.46 4.40
C PHE A 240 10.37 1.95 4.47
N CYS A 241 9.56 1.24 3.69
CA CYS A 241 9.43 -0.21 3.78
C CYS A 241 10.06 -0.93 2.58
N CYS A 242 11.15 -1.64 2.80
CA CYS A 242 11.75 -2.54 1.83
C CYS A 242 11.07 -3.92 1.89
N GLU A 243 10.31 -4.29 0.87
CA GLU A 243 9.78 -5.64 0.68
C GLU A 243 10.87 -6.54 0.06
N ASN A 244 11.71 -7.13 0.93
CA ASN A 244 12.80 -7.99 0.51
C ASN A 244 12.30 -9.40 0.18
N ASN A 245 11.93 -9.62 -1.07
CA ASN A 245 11.53 -10.94 -1.57
C ASN A 245 12.68 -11.73 -2.21
N LYS A 246 13.93 -11.33 -1.92
CA LYS A 246 15.19 -11.92 -2.34
C LYS A 246 15.62 -11.70 -3.80
N TYR A 247 14.72 -11.20 -4.66
CA TYR A 247 14.96 -11.09 -6.11
C TYR A 247 14.35 -9.84 -6.76
N GLY A 248 15.23 -8.93 -7.22
CA GLY A 248 14.90 -7.85 -8.13
C GLY A 248 14.75 -8.38 -9.57
N MET A 249 13.51 -8.62 -10.00
CA MET A 249 13.20 -9.34 -11.24
C MET A 249 13.85 -10.74 -11.26
N GLY A 250 14.98 -10.91 -11.94
CA GLY A 250 15.74 -12.16 -11.98
C GLY A 250 17.10 -12.09 -11.28
N THR A 251 17.44 -10.96 -10.65
CA THR A 251 18.73 -10.74 -10.00
C THR A 251 18.58 -10.93 -8.48
N ALA A 252 19.26 -11.92 -7.92
CA ALA A 252 19.30 -12.15 -6.49
C ALA A 252 19.86 -10.93 -5.72
N ALA A 253 19.38 -10.67 -4.51
CA ALA A 253 19.80 -9.57 -3.65
C ALA A 253 21.33 -9.44 -3.51
N SER A 254 22.02 -10.56 -3.29
CA SER A 254 23.49 -10.63 -3.15
C SER A 254 24.26 -10.29 -4.45
N ARG A 255 23.58 -10.30 -5.60
CA ARG A 255 24.15 -9.94 -6.91
C ARG A 255 23.82 -8.52 -7.34
N SER A 256 22.85 -7.87 -6.68
CA SER A 256 22.44 -6.50 -6.99
C SER A 256 22.89 -5.49 -5.94
N SER A 257 23.16 -5.93 -4.71
CA SER A 257 23.39 -5.07 -3.55
C SER A 257 24.64 -5.50 -2.80
N ALA A 258 25.59 -4.58 -2.62
CA ALA A 258 26.79 -4.85 -1.81
C ALA A 258 26.47 -5.04 -0.32
N MET A 259 25.40 -4.42 0.16
CA MET A 259 24.84 -4.60 1.50
C MET A 259 23.38 -5.06 1.35
N THR A 260 23.11 -6.29 1.79
CA THR A 260 21.78 -6.93 1.74
C THR A 260 20.98 -6.80 3.02
N GLU A 261 21.52 -6.11 4.02
CA GLU A 261 20.80 -5.69 5.24
C GLU A 261 20.07 -4.37 4.93
N TYR A 262 18.91 -4.47 4.29
CA TYR A 262 18.21 -3.32 3.71
C TYR A 262 17.71 -2.34 4.78
N PHE A 263 17.35 -2.83 5.96
CA PHE A 263 16.97 -2.00 7.11
C PHE A 263 18.08 -1.04 7.59
N LYS A 264 19.35 -1.32 7.29
CA LYS A 264 20.49 -0.46 7.64
C LYS A 264 20.83 0.58 6.56
N ARG A 265 20.19 0.50 5.39
CA ARG A 265 20.51 1.36 4.22
C ARG A 265 20.12 2.82 4.41
N GLY A 266 19.27 3.11 5.37
CA GLY A 266 18.98 4.47 5.84
C GLY A 266 20.17 5.18 6.49
N GLN A 267 21.25 4.46 6.80
CA GLN A 267 22.47 4.95 7.45
C GLN A 267 22.16 5.62 8.80
N TYR A 268 21.90 6.93 8.81
CA TYR A 268 21.55 7.69 10.01
C TYR A 268 20.05 7.64 10.34
N ILE A 269 19.23 6.98 9.53
CA ILE A 269 17.84 6.65 9.85
C ILE A 269 17.81 5.28 10.55
N PRO A 270 17.21 5.17 11.76
CA PRO A 270 17.03 3.88 12.42
C PRO A 270 16.23 2.91 11.55
N GLY A 271 16.45 1.62 11.75
CA GLY A 271 15.73 0.62 10.98
C GLY A 271 15.52 -0.71 11.66
N LEU A 272 14.50 -1.43 11.20
CA LEU A 272 14.01 -2.67 11.79
C LEU A 272 13.82 -3.70 10.67
N LYS A 273 14.55 -4.82 10.75
CA LYS A 273 14.23 -6.00 9.96
C LYS A 273 13.11 -6.77 10.64
N VAL A 274 12.17 -7.25 9.85
CA VAL A 274 10.93 -7.89 10.29
C VAL A 274 10.76 -9.20 9.51
N ASN A 275 10.34 -10.27 10.20
CA ASN A 275 9.85 -11.47 9.53
C ASN A 275 8.56 -11.16 8.76
N GLY A 276 8.68 -10.88 7.46
CA GLY A 276 7.57 -10.54 6.58
C GLY A 276 6.70 -11.74 6.15
N MET A 277 7.01 -12.94 6.65
CA MET A 277 6.17 -14.14 6.48
C MET A 277 5.28 -14.40 7.70
N ASP A 278 5.48 -13.67 8.80
CA ASP A 278 4.64 -13.72 10.00
C ASP A 278 3.83 -12.43 10.12
N ILE A 279 2.52 -12.54 9.92
CA ILE A 279 1.60 -11.40 10.00
C ILE A 279 1.54 -10.76 11.38
N LEU A 280 1.79 -11.52 12.45
CA LEU A 280 1.79 -10.99 13.82
C LEU A 280 3.02 -10.08 14.02
N ALA A 281 4.18 -10.51 13.54
CA ALA A 281 5.39 -9.69 13.51
C ALA A 281 5.21 -8.44 12.62
N VAL A 282 4.61 -8.58 11.43
CA VAL A 282 4.33 -7.44 10.55
C VAL A 282 3.40 -6.44 11.24
N TYR A 283 2.31 -6.90 11.85
CA TYR A 283 1.36 -6.04 12.56
C TYR A 283 2.07 -5.24 13.66
N GLN A 284 2.80 -5.94 14.54
CA GLN A 284 3.48 -5.32 15.67
C GLN A 284 4.56 -4.31 15.23
N ALA A 285 5.38 -4.67 14.22
CA ALA A 285 6.37 -3.75 13.67
C ALA A 285 5.74 -2.52 12.99
N SER A 286 4.62 -2.70 12.29
CA SER A 286 3.92 -1.60 11.61
C SER A 286 3.27 -0.67 12.63
N LYS A 287 2.70 -1.22 13.71
CA LYS A 287 2.14 -0.45 14.82
C LYS A 287 3.24 0.36 15.51
N PHE A 288 4.35 -0.29 15.85
CA PHE A 288 5.52 0.37 16.40
C PHE A 288 6.04 1.50 15.49
N ALA A 289 6.13 1.25 14.18
CA ALA A 289 6.61 2.24 13.22
C ALA A 289 5.68 3.45 13.10
N LYS A 290 4.36 3.23 13.14
CA LYS A 290 3.38 4.31 13.20
C LYS A 290 3.55 5.13 14.48
N ASP A 291 3.57 4.47 15.64
CA ASP A 291 3.72 5.12 16.94
C ASP A 291 5.07 5.90 17.02
N TRP A 292 6.14 5.35 16.43
CA TRP A 292 7.43 6.03 16.26
C TRP A 292 7.29 7.35 15.49
N CYS A 293 6.68 7.33 14.31
CA CYS A 293 6.49 8.53 13.49
C CYS A 293 5.61 9.57 14.21
N LEU A 294 4.50 9.14 14.84
CA LEU A 294 3.60 10.02 15.56
C LEU A 294 4.22 10.63 16.83
N SER A 295 5.20 9.95 17.44
CA SER A 295 5.98 10.50 18.55
C SER A 295 6.99 11.59 18.15
N GLY A 296 7.07 11.93 16.85
CA GLY A 296 7.98 12.96 16.34
C GLY A 296 9.44 12.52 16.27
N LYS A 297 9.73 11.22 16.27
CA LYS A 297 11.10 10.68 16.11
C LYS A 297 11.59 10.68 14.65
N GLY A 298 10.74 11.12 13.72
CA GLY A 298 11.04 11.24 12.30
C GLY A 298 10.91 9.91 11.54
N PRO A 299 11.71 9.72 10.48
CA PRO A 299 11.56 8.56 9.62
C PRO A 299 12.11 7.27 10.26
N LEU A 300 11.63 6.14 9.76
CA LEU A 300 12.08 4.79 10.12
C LEU A 300 12.21 3.93 8.85
N VAL A 301 13.22 3.05 8.77
CA VAL A 301 13.37 2.09 7.67
C VAL A 301 12.98 0.69 8.14
N LEU A 302 11.97 0.09 7.52
CA LEU A 302 11.58 -1.30 7.77
C LEU A 302 12.05 -2.19 6.61
N GLU A 303 12.60 -3.36 6.91
CA GLU A 303 12.80 -4.43 5.94
C GLU A 303 11.87 -5.59 6.28
N TYR A 304 10.84 -5.81 5.46
CA TYR A 304 10.04 -7.02 5.53
C TYR A 304 10.74 -8.11 4.73
N GLU A 305 11.36 -9.06 5.43
CA GLU A 305 11.94 -10.25 4.80
C GLU A 305 10.81 -11.21 4.43
N THR A 306 10.54 -11.34 3.13
CA THR A 306 9.38 -12.06 2.62
C THR A 306 9.74 -12.89 1.40
N TYR A 307 8.75 -13.46 0.71
CA TYR A 307 8.97 -14.27 -0.47
C TYR A 307 7.78 -14.27 -1.44
N ARG A 308 8.05 -14.12 -2.75
CA ARG A 308 7.04 -14.33 -3.81
C ARG A 308 7.12 -15.74 -4.38
N TYR A 309 6.00 -16.46 -4.40
CA TYR A 309 5.95 -17.82 -4.96
C TYR A 309 5.95 -17.84 -6.48
N GLY A 310 5.32 -16.86 -7.12
CA GLY A 310 5.38 -16.67 -8.57
C GLY A 310 6.70 -16.04 -9.01
N GLY A 311 6.97 -16.07 -10.32
CA GLY A 311 8.03 -15.29 -10.95
C GLY A 311 7.82 -13.78 -10.79
N HIS A 312 8.65 -12.97 -11.44
CA HIS A 312 8.58 -11.52 -11.29
C HIS A 312 7.21 -10.97 -11.67
N SER A 313 6.74 -11.38 -12.85
CA SER A 313 5.44 -11.10 -13.43
C SER A 313 4.92 -12.37 -14.13
N MET A 314 3.72 -12.32 -14.70
CA MET A 314 3.16 -13.42 -15.47
C MET A 314 3.97 -13.85 -16.71
N SER A 315 4.88 -13.02 -17.22
CA SER A 315 5.79 -13.38 -18.32
C SER A 315 7.07 -14.09 -17.87
N ASP A 316 7.33 -14.13 -16.57
CA ASP A 316 8.52 -14.75 -15.98
C ASP A 316 8.14 -16.03 -15.22
N PRO A 317 8.58 -17.21 -15.68
CA PRO A 317 8.35 -18.47 -14.96
C PRO A 317 9.08 -18.54 -13.60
N GLY A 318 10.13 -17.75 -13.40
CA GLY A 318 10.89 -17.69 -12.15
C GLY A 318 11.78 -18.89 -11.84
N THR A 319 12.12 -19.70 -12.84
CA THR A 319 12.91 -20.95 -12.69
C THR A 319 14.35 -20.84 -13.19
N THR A 320 14.74 -19.72 -13.80
CA THR A 320 16.09 -19.55 -14.37
C THR A 320 17.11 -18.98 -13.38
N TYR A 321 16.65 -18.48 -12.22
CA TYR A 321 17.48 -17.79 -11.24
C TYR A 321 17.27 -18.27 -9.79
N ARG A 322 16.44 -19.30 -9.60
CA ARG A 322 16.15 -19.96 -8.32
C ARG A 322 15.53 -21.33 -8.56
N THR A 323 15.59 -22.22 -7.56
CA THR A 323 15.11 -23.60 -7.71
C THR A 323 13.63 -23.72 -7.33
N ARG A 324 12.97 -24.77 -7.83
CA ARG A 324 11.61 -25.11 -7.40
C ARG A 324 11.58 -25.56 -5.93
N ASP A 325 12.65 -26.20 -5.47
CA ASP A 325 12.79 -26.68 -4.09
C ASP A 325 12.84 -25.52 -3.10
N GLU A 326 13.53 -24.43 -3.45
CA GLU A 326 13.55 -23.20 -2.64
C GLU A 326 12.13 -22.63 -2.45
N ILE A 327 11.36 -22.52 -3.54
CA ILE A 327 9.98 -22.02 -3.50
C ILE A 327 9.09 -22.95 -2.67
N GLN A 328 9.23 -24.27 -2.86
CA GLN A 328 8.44 -25.27 -2.15
C GLN A 328 8.80 -25.31 -0.66
N HIS A 329 10.08 -25.15 -0.32
CA HIS A 329 10.55 -25.02 1.05
C HIS A 329 9.92 -23.79 1.71
N MET A 330 10.00 -22.62 1.07
CA MET A 330 9.38 -21.40 1.58
C MET A 330 7.87 -21.54 1.78
N ARG A 331 7.16 -22.12 0.82
CA ARG A 331 5.70 -22.33 0.92
C ARG A 331 5.31 -23.33 2.00
N SER A 332 6.05 -24.41 2.15
CA SER A 332 5.68 -25.48 3.10
C SER A 332 6.05 -25.16 4.54
N LYS A 333 7.05 -24.30 4.75
CA LYS A 333 7.57 -23.98 6.08
C LYS A 333 7.17 -22.60 6.60
N ASN A 334 7.00 -21.63 5.70
CA ASN A 334 6.85 -20.22 6.06
C ASN A 334 5.67 -19.55 5.36
N ASP A 335 4.63 -20.27 4.92
CA ASP A 335 3.46 -19.60 4.32
C ASP A 335 2.69 -18.78 5.37
N PRO A 336 2.41 -17.48 5.10
CA PRO A 336 1.83 -16.59 6.11
C PRO A 336 0.41 -16.98 6.50
N ILE A 337 -0.36 -17.58 5.58
CA ILE A 337 -1.73 -18.03 5.84
C ILE A 337 -1.69 -19.29 6.69
N ALA A 338 -0.80 -20.23 6.36
CA ALA A 338 -0.60 -21.44 7.15
C ALA A 338 -0.08 -21.12 8.56
N GLY A 339 0.84 -20.16 8.69
CA GLY A 339 1.36 -19.69 9.98
C GLY A 339 0.25 -19.15 10.87
N LEU A 340 -0.55 -18.18 10.39
CA LEU A 340 -1.65 -17.63 11.18
C LEU A 340 -2.75 -18.68 11.46
N LYS A 341 -3.02 -19.60 10.53
CA LYS A 341 -3.94 -20.72 10.78
C LYS A 341 -3.52 -21.54 12.01
N MET A 342 -2.23 -21.83 12.16
CA MET A 342 -1.74 -22.58 13.32
C MET A 342 -2.02 -21.81 14.61
N HIS A 343 -1.70 -20.52 14.65
CA HIS A 343 -2.02 -19.67 15.81
C HIS A 343 -3.52 -19.63 16.14
N LEU A 344 -4.40 -19.57 15.14
CA LEU A 344 -5.85 -19.57 15.38
C LEU A 344 -6.34 -20.87 16.03
N ILE A 345 -5.73 -22.01 15.69
CA ILE A 345 -6.06 -23.32 16.25
C ILE A 345 -5.45 -23.46 17.64
N ASP A 346 -4.17 -23.14 17.80
CA ASP A 346 -3.42 -23.29 19.05
C ASP A 346 -3.96 -22.38 20.17
N LEU A 347 -4.56 -21.25 19.81
CA LEU A 347 -5.21 -20.30 20.73
C LEU A 347 -6.71 -20.57 20.92
N ASP A 348 -7.25 -21.68 20.40
CA ASP A 348 -8.67 -22.04 20.43
C ASP A 348 -9.60 -20.93 19.88
N ILE A 349 -9.14 -20.16 18.90
CA ILE A 349 -9.90 -19.06 18.26
C ILE A 349 -10.81 -19.60 17.15
N ALA A 350 -10.33 -20.63 16.43
CA ALA A 350 -11.09 -21.29 15.39
C ALA A 350 -10.69 -22.76 15.27
N THR A 351 -11.67 -23.61 15.02
CA THR A 351 -11.46 -25.02 14.71
C THR A 351 -10.98 -25.21 13.27
N GLU A 352 -10.39 -26.36 12.96
CA GLU A 352 -10.03 -26.70 11.57
C GLU A 352 -11.23 -26.65 10.61
N ALA A 353 -12.41 -27.04 11.10
CA ALA A 353 -13.65 -27.05 10.32
C ALA A 353 -14.09 -25.62 9.95
N GLU A 354 -14.00 -24.68 10.89
CA GLU A 354 -14.32 -23.27 10.67
C GLU A 354 -13.31 -22.62 9.71
N VAL A 355 -12.02 -22.87 9.90
CA VAL A 355 -10.97 -22.40 9.00
C VAL A 355 -11.23 -22.87 7.56
N LYS A 356 -11.53 -24.16 7.38
CA LYS A 356 -11.88 -24.73 6.07
C LYS A 356 -13.17 -24.13 5.50
N ALA A 357 -14.13 -23.79 6.34
CA ALA A 357 -15.35 -23.11 5.92
C ALA A 357 -15.05 -21.69 5.40
N TYR A 358 -14.14 -20.95 6.05
CA TYR A 358 -13.68 -19.64 5.57
C TYR A 358 -12.96 -19.75 4.24
N ASP A 359 -12.07 -20.72 4.05
CA ASP A 359 -11.42 -20.98 2.75
C ASP A 359 -12.43 -21.19 1.63
N LYS A 360 -13.48 -21.98 1.90
CA LYS A 360 -14.55 -22.24 0.93
C LYS A 360 -15.38 -20.99 0.66
N SER A 361 -15.68 -20.21 1.70
CA SER A 361 -16.43 -18.95 1.58
C SER A 361 -15.65 -17.91 0.78
N ALA A 362 -14.37 -17.71 1.08
CA ALA A 362 -13.49 -16.80 0.35
C ALA A 362 -13.35 -17.20 -1.11
N ARG A 363 -13.22 -18.50 -1.40
CA ARG A 363 -13.22 -19.00 -2.78
C ARG A 363 -14.53 -18.64 -3.50
N LYS A 364 -15.68 -18.99 -2.90
CA LYS A 364 -16.99 -18.68 -3.49
C LYS A 364 -17.14 -17.17 -3.73
N TYR A 365 -16.78 -16.35 -2.75
CA TYR A 365 -16.80 -14.91 -2.86
C TYR A 365 -15.95 -14.42 -4.04
N VAL A 366 -14.69 -14.83 -4.15
CA VAL A 366 -13.82 -14.39 -5.25
C VAL A 366 -14.32 -14.89 -6.60
N ASP A 367 -14.80 -16.14 -6.70
CA ASP A 367 -15.39 -16.69 -7.93
C ASP A 367 -16.58 -15.82 -8.39
N GLU A 368 -17.48 -15.42 -7.48
CA GLU A 368 -18.58 -14.49 -7.78
C GLU A 368 -18.07 -13.10 -8.23
N GLN A 369 -17.02 -12.57 -7.60
CA GLN A 369 -16.43 -11.29 -7.99
C GLN A 369 -15.76 -11.36 -9.38
N VAL A 370 -15.17 -12.49 -9.74
CA VAL A 370 -14.62 -12.74 -11.09
C VAL A 370 -15.73 -12.68 -12.14
N GLU A 371 -16.84 -13.37 -11.91
CA GLU A 371 -17.99 -13.35 -12.83
C GLU A 371 -18.52 -11.93 -13.02
N LEU A 372 -18.71 -11.18 -11.91
CA LEU A 372 -19.18 -9.80 -11.95
C LEU A 372 -18.20 -8.86 -12.66
N ALA A 373 -16.90 -9.07 -12.51
CA ALA A 373 -15.87 -8.27 -13.18
C ALA A 373 -15.80 -8.58 -14.67
N ASP A 374 -15.90 -9.86 -15.06
CA ASP A 374 -15.82 -10.30 -16.46
C ASP A 374 -17.05 -9.92 -17.27
N ALA A 375 -18.23 -9.91 -16.63
CA ALA A 375 -19.48 -9.43 -17.21
C ALA A 375 -19.52 -7.90 -17.37
N ALA A 376 -18.66 -7.15 -16.68
CA ALA A 376 -18.65 -5.69 -16.79
C ALA A 376 -18.19 -5.24 -18.19
N PRO A 377 -18.85 -4.25 -18.82
CA PRO A 377 -18.49 -3.81 -20.16
C PRO A 377 -17.08 -3.19 -20.17
N PRO A 378 -16.34 -3.31 -21.28
CA PRO A 378 -15.17 -2.47 -21.51
C PRO A 378 -15.58 -0.99 -21.56
N PRO A 379 -14.65 -0.04 -21.35
CA PRO A 379 -14.89 1.36 -21.68
C PRO A 379 -15.33 1.49 -23.14
N GLU A 380 -16.34 2.32 -23.42
CA GLU A 380 -16.79 2.50 -24.80
C GLU A 380 -15.66 3.10 -25.64
N ALA A 381 -15.51 2.67 -26.90
CA ALA A 381 -14.48 3.12 -27.80
C ALA A 381 -14.77 4.52 -28.39
N LYS A 382 -14.96 5.51 -27.50
CA LYS A 382 -15.22 6.92 -27.84
C LYS A 382 -13.99 7.76 -27.54
N LEU A 383 -13.71 8.75 -28.39
CA LEU A 383 -12.61 9.69 -28.16
C LEU A 383 -12.82 10.51 -26.88
N SER A 384 -14.05 10.87 -26.53
CA SER A 384 -14.34 11.57 -25.27
C SER A 384 -13.93 10.75 -24.04
N ILE A 385 -14.09 9.43 -24.08
CA ILE A 385 -13.60 8.52 -23.01
C ILE A 385 -12.09 8.35 -23.09
N LEU A 386 -11.49 8.35 -24.29
CA LEU A 386 -10.03 8.28 -24.42
C LEU A 386 -9.34 9.51 -23.79
N PHE A 387 -9.90 10.70 -24.01
CA PHE A 387 -9.35 11.99 -23.57
C PHE A 387 -9.89 12.50 -22.22
N GLU A 388 -10.83 11.81 -21.59
CA GLU A 388 -11.27 12.15 -20.23
C GLU A 388 -10.10 11.99 -19.23
N ASP A 389 -10.12 12.78 -18.16
CA ASP A 389 -9.17 12.74 -17.03
C ASP A 389 -7.70 13.04 -17.37
N VAL A 390 -7.40 13.59 -18.56
CA VAL A 390 -6.06 14.12 -18.87
C VAL A 390 -5.72 15.34 -17.98
N TYR A 391 -6.72 16.15 -17.69
CA TYR A 391 -6.64 17.25 -16.72
C TYR A 391 -7.66 17.03 -15.62
N VAL A 392 -7.43 17.65 -14.46
CA VAL A 392 -8.43 17.73 -13.40
C VAL A 392 -9.62 18.54 -13.92
N LYS A 393 -10.83 18.06 -13.65
CA LYS A 393 -12.05 18.69 -14.11
C LYS A 393 -12.09 20.19 -13.73
N GLY A 394 -12.24 21.05 -14.73
CA GLY A 394 -12.25 22.51 -14.57
C GLY A 394 -10.87 23.17 -14.70
N THR A 395 -9.80 22.41 -14.91
CA THR A 395 -8.44 22.93 -15.16
C THR A 395 -7.94 22.61 -16.57
N GLU A 396 -8.82 22.13 -17.46
CA GLU A 396 -8.49 21.82 -18.83
C GLU A 396 -8.03 23.07 -19.58
N THR A 397 -6.99 22.94 -20.41
CA THR A 397 -6.75 23.92 -21.47
C THR A 397 -7.84 23.81 -22.53
N PRO A 398 -8.11 24.85 -23.35
CA PRO A 398 -9.14 24.76 -24.39
C PRO A 398 -8.92 23.56 -25.35
N THR A 399 -7.65 23.26 -25.65
CA THR A 399 -7.27 22.16 -26.51
C THR A 399 -6.10 21.35 -25.92
N LEU A 400 -6.02 20.08 -26.31
CA LEU A 400 -4.90 19.17 -26.04
C LEU A 400 -4.28 18.74 -27.37
N ARG A 401 -2.99 19.03 -27.53
CA ARG A 401 -2.25 18.65 -28.74
C ARG A 401 -2.18 17.13 -28.86
N GLY A 402 -2.66 16.59 -29.99
CA GLY A 402 -2.49 15.19 -30.34
C GLY A 402 -1.11 14.87 -30.90
N ARG A 403 -0.95 13.66 -31.46
CA ARG A 403 0.32 13.21 -32.05
C ARG A 403 0.74 14.05 -33.26
N ILE A 404 -0.23 14.47 -34.07
CA ILE A 404 -0.07 15.41 -35.18
C ILE A 404 -1.00 16.61 -34.99
N PRO A 405 -0.76 17.77 -35.64
CA PRO A 405 -1.57 18.97 -35.45
C PRO A 405 -3.08 18.75 -35.63
N GLU A 406 -3.47 17.87 -36.56
CA GLU A 406 -4.86 17.54 -36.89
C GLU A 406 -5.54 16.65 -35.83
N ASP A 407 -4.77 16.04 -34.93
CA ASP A 407 -5.27 15.25 -33.80
C ASP A 407 -5.50 16.12 -32.55
N THR A 408 -5.45 17.45 -32.67
CA THR A 408 -5.69 18.35 -31.54
C THR A 408 -7.12 18.18 -31.02
N TRP A 409 -7.26 17.73 -29.78
CA TRP A 409 -8.54 17.54 -29.11
C TRP A 409 -9.05 18.87 -28.55
N ASP A 410 -10.32 19.17 -28.76
CA ASP A 410 -11.02 20.33 -28.19
C ASP A 410 -12.02 19.83 -27.13
N PHE A 411 -11.81 20.22 -25.87
CA PHE A 411 -12.62 19.76 -24.75
C PHE A 411 -14.05 20.32 -24.78
N LYS A 412 -14.27 21.48 -25.40
CA LYS A 412 -15.60 22.09 -25.54
C LYS A 412 -16.38 21.44 -26.68
N LYS A 413 -15.74 21.16 -27.81
CA LYS A 413 -16.34 20.43 -28.95
C LYS A 413 -16.58 18.96 -28.61
N GLN A 414 -15.81 18.39 -27.68
CA GLN A 414 -15.69 16.94 -27.49
C GLN A 414 -15.33 16.21 -28.80
N GLY A 415 -14.40 16.81 -29.55
CA GLY A 415 -13.97 16.33 -30.86
C GLY A 415 -12.62 16.91 -31.23
N PHE A 416 -12.11 16.56 -32.40
CA PHE A 416 -10.89 17.19 -32.92
C PHE A 416 -11.19 18.63 -33.35
N ALA A 417 -10.26 19.55 -33.05
CA ALA A 417 -10.37 20.96 -33.37
C ALA A 417 -10.39 21.23 -34.88
N SER A 418 -9.62 20.44 -35.65
CA SER A 418 -9.40 20.65 -37.08
C SER A 418 -10.05 19.58 -37.97
N ARG A 419 -10.83 18.65 -37.40
CA ARG A 419 -11.59 17.65 -38.16
C ARG A 419 -13.06 17.80 -37.80
N ASP A 420 -13.92 17.68 -38.81
CA ASP A 420 -15.37 17.77 -38.62
C ASP A 420 -15.90 16.67 -37.69
#